data_AF-A0A0S8A8N0-F1
#
_entry.id   AF-A0A0S8A8N0-F1
#
_cell.length_a   1.000
_cell.length_b   1.000
_cell.length_c   1.000
_cell.angle_alpha   90.00
_cell.angle_beta   90.00
_cell.angle_gamma   90.00
#
_symmetry.space_group_name_H-M   'P 1'
#
loop_
_entity.id
_entity.type
_entity.pdbx_description
1 polymer ?
#
loop_
_entity_poly.entity_id
_entity_poly.type
_entity_poly.pdbx_seq_one_letter_code
_entity_poly.pdbx_strand_id
1 'polypeptide(L)'
;MKYIDLNAGIIDADSADDAEISLEKIRGQLSAALEELKALPEGAHPLQRIELQTKIAGTLVDLQRGEEAFTIAREAFDACIANEYWEDAVKASNAMFLADQPESLAALGQGVWLSVTFPIDPELTVLMLNHIVDETPDDSDGAAVAAVTAKYVVDMRTEGKQHDDLSFYVNNLIAAVARRHSDVESQEQFDYWLEKLELNDPAKFLPRLRNVVDVLVQEDWWLDRDAIWAKLPDQ
;
A
#
# COMPACT_ATOMS: atom_id res chain seq x y z
N MET A 1 14.01 -5.35 -4.21
CA MET A 1 12.77 -4.66 -3.82
C MET A 1 12.44 -5.10 -2.39
N LYS A 2 12.09 -4.14 -1.52
CA LYS A 2 11.84 -4.30 -0.08
C LYS A 2 10.40 -4.74 0.24
N TYR A 3 9.42 -4.35 -0.56
CA TYR A 3 7.99 -4.51 -0.35
C TYR A 3 7.30 -5.31 -1.46
N ILE A 4 7.79 -5.21 -2.71
CA ILE A 4 7.22 -5.89 -3.86
C ILE A 4 8.07 -7.11 -4.19
N ASP A 5 7.43 -8.29 -4.20
CA ASP A 5 8.07 -9.50 -4.71
C ASP A 5 7.76 -9.66 -6.21
N LEU A 6 8.78 -9.49 -7.05
CA LEU A 6 8.66 -9.71 -8.50
C LEU A 6 8.41 -11.18 -8.88
N ASN A 7 8.61 -12.12 -7.95
CA ASN A 7 8.51 -13.56 -8.19
C ASN A 7 7.23 -14.18 -7.61
N ALA A 8 6.33 -13.38 -7.02
CA ALA A 8 5.04 -13.83 -6.50
C ALA A 8 4.18 -14.38 -7.65
N GLY A 9 4.28 -15.70 -7.89
CA GLY A 9 3.72 -16.38 -9.06
C GLY A 9 4.48 -17.66 -9.45
N ILE A 10 5.71 -17.84 -8.99
CA ILE A 10 6.44 -19.12 -9.07
C ILE A 10 6.30 -19.82 -7.72
N ILE A 11 5.14 -20.44 -7.47
CA ILE A 11 4.96 -21.32 -6.31
C ILE A 11 5.49 -22.70 -6.72
N ASP A 12 6.72 -23.00 -6.31
CA ASP A 12 7.19 -24.38 -6.26
C ASP A 12 6.38 -25.12 -5.21
N ALA A 13 5.96 -26.34 -5.52
CA ALA A 13 5.05 -27.11 -4.71
C ALA A 13 5.80 -27.77 -3.54
N ASP A 14 6.19 -26.95 -2.55
CA ASP A 14 6.87 -27.45 -1.34
C ASP A 14 5.91 -28.12 -0.36
N SER A 15 6.45 -29.13 0.34
CA SER A 15 5.77 -30.17 1.10
C SER A 15 5.04 -29.63 2.36
N ALA A 16 4.03 -30.37 2.84
CA ALA A 16 3.25 -30.02 4.02
C ALA A 16 4.09 -29.86 5.32
N ASP A 17 5.21 -30.60 5.42
CA ASP A 17 6.15 -30.48 6.55
C ASP A 17 6.89 -29.13 6.55
N ASP A 18 7.21 -28.60 5.37
CA ASP A 18 7.89 -27.30 5.23
C ASP A 18 6.96 -26.14 5.61
N ALA A 19 5.66 -26.28 5.31
CA ALA A 19 4.63 -25.34 5.74
C ALA A 19 4.45 -25.31 7.27
N GLU A 20 4.49 -26.47 7.95
CA GLU A 20 4.35 -26.55 9.41
C GLU A 20 5.54 -25.91 10.14
N ILE A 21 6.77 -26.19 9.70
CA ILE A 21 7.99 -25.58 10.24
C ILE A 21 7.98 -24.05 10.05
N SER A 22 7.44 -23.58 8.92
CA SER A 22 7.29 -22.15 8.63
C SER A 22 6.34 -21.47 9.63
N LEU A 23 5.19 -22.07 9.94
CA LEU A 23 4.21 -21.51 10.89
C LEU A 23 4.75 -21.45 12.33
N GLU A 24 5.47 -22.47 12.79
CA GLU A 24 6.11 -22.43 14.12
C GLU A 24 7.12 -21.29 14.23
N LYS A 25 7.90 -21.05 13.18
CA LYS A 25 8.85 -19.94 13.12
C LYS A 25 8.14 -18.59 13.21
N ILE A 26 7.05 -18.39 12.46
CA ILE A 26 6.27 -17.15 12.48
C ILE A 26 5.65 -16.92 13.87
N ARG A 27 5.12 -17.97 14.51
CA ARG A 27 4.63 -17.89 15.91
C ARG A 27 5.72 -17.52 16.90
N GLY A 28 6.93 -18.06 16.73
CA GLY A 28 8.10 -17.69 17.53
C GLY A 28 8.48 -16.22 17.37
N GLN A 29 8.47 -15.71 16.13
CA GLN A 29 8.72 -14.30 15.82
C GLN A 29 7.67 -13.38 16.47
N LEU A 30 6.38 -13.77 16.40
CA LEU A 30 5.30 -13.03 17.06
C LEU A 30 5.50 -12.97 18.57
N SER A 31 5.78 -14.11 19.21
CA SER A 31 6.01 -14.20 20.65
C SER A 31 7.16 -13.29 21.09
N ALA A 32 8.29 -13.34 20.36
CA ALA A 32 9.44 -12.49 20.64
C ALA A 32 9.11 -11.00 20.50
N ALA A 33 8.39 -10.60 19.44
CA ALA A 33 8.01 -9.21 19.21
C ALA A 33 7.03 -8.69 20.28
N LEU A 34 6.08 -9.53 20.74
CA LEU A 34 5.16 -9.20 21.83
C LEU A 34 5.90 -9.01 23.16
N GLU A 35 6.89 -9.85 23.46
CA GLU A 35 7.70 -9.69 24.67
C GLU A 35 8.59 -8.43 24.60
N GLU A 36 9.14 -8.12 23.43
CA GLU A 36 9.88 -6.88 23.20
C GLU A 36 8.98 -5.64 23.40
N LEU A 37 7.76 -5.67 22.85
CA LEU A 37 6.78 -4.60 23.01
C LEU A 37 6.39 -4.37 24.49
N LYS A 38 6.22 -5.45 25.26
CA LYS A 38 5.95 -5.38 26.71
C LYS A 38 7.14 -4.86 27.51
N ALA A 39 8.36 -5.18 27.08
CA ALA A 39 9.59 -4.77 27.74
C ALA A 39 10.00 -3.32 27.43
N LEU A 40 9.31 -2.64 26.50
CA LEU A 40 9.59 -1.23 26.20
C LEU A 40 9.45 -0.34 27.44
N PRO A 41 10.48 0.46 27.78
CA PRO A 41 10.41 1.44 28.86
C PRO A 41 9.30 2.48 28.65
N GLU A 42 8.74 3.02 29.73
CA GLU A 42 7.73 4.10 29.66
C GLU A 42 8.23 5.36 28.92
N GLY A 43 9.53 5.62 28.93
CA GLY A 43 10.17 6.73 28.21
C GLY A 43 10.74 6.36 26.83
N ALA A 44 10.42 5.19 26.29
CA ALA A 44 10.88 4.79 24.96
C ALA A 44 10.36 5.77 23.90
N HIS A 45 11.18 6.01 22.87
CA HIS A 45 10.78 6.86 21.76
C HIS A 45 9.52 6.28 21.08
N PRO A 46 8.46 7.07 20.78
CA PRO A 46 7.20 6.56 20.25
C PRO A 46 7.35 5.67 19.02
N LEU A 47 8.28 6.03 18.12
CA LEU A 47 8.57 5.26 16.91
C LEU A 47 8.96 3.80 17.19
N GLN A 48 9.68 3.51 18.28
CA GLN A 48 10.07 2.12 18.61
C GLN A 48 8.83 1.24 18.88
N ARG A 49 7.83 1.82 19.56
CA ARG A 49 6.55 1.13 19.81
C ARG A 49 5.78 0.92 18.51
N ILE A 50 5.71 1.94 17.67
CA ILE A 50 5.03 1.92 16.36
C ILE A 50 5.64 0.84 15.45
N GLU A 51 6.97 0.79 15.34
CA GLU A 51 7.67 -0.19 14.51
C GLU A 51 7.39 -1.62 14.99
N LEU A 52 7.39 -1.84 16.31
CA LEU A 52 7.06 -3.14 16.90
C LEU A 52 5.60 -3.52 16.68
N GLN A 53 4.65 -2.62 16.91
CA GLN A 53 3.23 -2.84 16.66
C GLN A 53 2.96 -3.16 15.18
N THR A 54 3.57 -2.43 14.26
CA THR A 54 3.43 -2.66 12.81
C THR A 54 4.01 -4.01 12.39
N LYS A 55 5.18 -4.38 12.94
CA LYS A 55 5.78 -5.70 12.73
C LYS A 55 4.89 -6.82 13.26
N ILE A 56 4.34 -6.65 14.46
CA ILE A 56 3.39 -7.60 15.06
C ILE A 56 2.15 -7.73 14.19
N ALA A 57 1.58 -6.62 13.70
CA ALA A 57 0.43 -6.65 12.80
C ALA A 57 0.71 -7.47 11.53
N GLY A 58 1.83 -7.22 10.84
CA GLY A 58 2.21 -8.01 9.67
C GLY A 58 2.38 -9.50 10.00
N THR A 59 3.02 -9.82 11.13
CA THR A 59 3.16 -11.22 11.57
C THR A 59 1.79 -11.86 11.88
N LEU A 60 0.82 -11.10 12.39
CA LEU A 60 -0.53 -11.56 12.64
C LEU A 60 -1.31 -11.77 11.34
N VAL A 61 -1.12 -10.92 10.33
CA VAL A 61 -1.65 -11.12 8.96
C VAL A 61 -1.13 -12.44 8.40
N ASP A 62 0.18 -12.69 8.46
CA ASP A 62 0.79 -13.95 7.99
C ASP A 62 0.22 -15.19 8.70
N LEU A 63 -0.21 -15.02 9.96
CA LEU A 63 -0.85 -16.06 10.78
C LEU A 63 -2.37 -16.13 10.61
N GLN A 64 -2.96 -15.35 9.70
CA GLN A 64 -4.41 -15.25 9.47
C GLN A 64 -5.20 -14.83 10.72
N ARG A 65 -4.60 -13.96 11.56
CA ARG A 65 -5.20 -13.42 12.78
C ARG A 65 -5.66 -11.97 12.55
N GLY A 66 -6.56 -11.80 11.59
CA GLY A 66 -6.98 -10.50 11.05
C GLY A 66 -7.48 -9.51 12.10
N GLU A 67 -8.37 -9.90 13.00
CA GLU A 67 -8.92 -9.01 14.05
C GLU A 67 -7.81 -8.43 14.96
N GLU A 68 -6.86 -9.27 15.38
CA GLU A 68 -5.73 -8.84 16.20
C GLU A 68 -4.74 -7.98 15.42
N ALA A 69 -4.47 -8.36 14.15
CA ALA A 69 -3.62 -7.59 13.25
C ALA A 69 -4.16 -6.18 13.04
N PHE A 70 -5.46 -6.07 12.75
CA PHE A 70 -6.14 -4.80 12.55
C PHE A 70 -6.08 -3.94 13.80
N THR A 71 -6.41 -4.52 14.96
CA THR A 71 -6.42 -3.80 16.24
C THR A 71 -5.05 -3.18 16.55
N ILE A 72 -3.98 -3.96 16.46
CA ILE A 72 -2.65 -3.45 16.81
C ILE A 72 -2.06 -2.52 15.74
N ALA A 73 -2.36 -2.75 14.46
CA ALA A 73 -2.02 -1.82 13.39
C ALA A 73 -2.77 -0.49 13.53
N ARG A 74 -4.02 -0.53 14.00
CA ARG A 74 -4.82 0.67 14.24
C ARG A 74 -4.20 1.54 15.32
N GLU A 75 -3.77 0.94 16.43
CA GLU A 75 -3.05 1.66 17.49
C GLU A 75 -1.77 2.31 16.95
N ALA A 76 -1.01 1.58 16.12
CA ALA A 76 0.20 2.12 15.50
C ALA A 76 -0.13 3.29 14.55
N PHE A 77 -1.18 3.15 13.73
CA PHE A 77 -1.65 4.19 12.82
C PHE A 77 -2.00 5.47 13.57
N ASP A 78 -2.83 5.39 14.61
CA ASP A 78 -3.25 6.56 15.40
C ASP A 78 -2.03 7.26 16.04
N ALA A 79 -1.08 6.48 16.56
CA ALA A 79 0.18 7.01 17.08
C ALA A 79 1.04 7.67 15.99
N CYS A 80 1.06 7.13 14.77
CA CYS A 80 1.76 7.74 13.64
C CYS A 80 1.13 9.09 13.26
N ILE A 81 -0.20 9.18 13.16
CA ILE A 81 -0.90 10.42 12.83
C ILE A 81 -0.61 11.49 13.88
N ALA A 82 -0.63 11.13 15.18
CA ALA A 82 -0.35 12.05 16.27
C ALA A 82 1.09 12.60 16.28
N ASN A 83 2.05 11.86 15.72
CA ASN A 83 3.47 12.21 15.69
C ASN A 83 3.98 12.56 14.28
N GLU A 84 3.09 12.62 13.28
CA GLU A 84 3.40 12.88 11.87
C GLU A 84 4.40 11.88 11.26
N TYR A 85 4.40 10.61 11.72
CA TYR A 85 5.20 9.53 11.14
C TYR A 85 4.50 8.91 9.92
N TRP A 86 4.45 9.67 8.82
CA TRP A 86 3.63 9.33 7.65
C TRP A 86 3.98 8.01 6.98
N GLU A 87 5.27 7.66 6.86
CA GLU A 87 5.65 6.38 6.26
C GLU A 87 5.16 5.18 7.09
N ASP A 88 5.28 5.26 8.41
CA ASP A 88 4.83 4.20 9.30
C ASP A 88 3.30 4.13 9.39
N ALA A 89 2.60 5.26 9.24
CA ALA A 89 1.15 5.28 9.04
C ALA A 89 0.75 4.50 7.78
N VAL A 90 1.50 4.63 6.68
CA VAL A 90 1.25 3.85 5.45
C VAL A 90 1.52 2.35 5.67
N LYS A 91 2.61 1.99 6.37
CA LYS A 91 2.89 0.58 6.71
C LYS A 91 1.78 -0.03 7.59
N ALA A 92 1.30 0.70 8.58
CA ALA A 92 0.18 0.29 9.43
C ALA A 92 -1.13 0.18 8.63
N SER A 93 -1.38 1.12 7.72
CA SER A 93 -2.53 1.07 6.80
C SER A 93 -2.50 -0.17 5.92
N ASN A 94 -1.32 -0.55 5.40
CA ASN A 94 -1.15 -1.77 4.63
C ASN A 94 -1.48 -3.02 5.48
N ALA A 95 -0.98 -3.09 6.71
CA ALA A 95 -1.27 -4.21 7.61
C ALA A 95 -2.77 -4.30 7.95
N MET A 96 -3.45 -3.16 8.17
CA MET A 96 -4.90 -3.12 8.35
C MET A 96 -5.66 -3.56 7.09
N PHE A 97 -5.21 -3.16 5.89
CA PHE A 97 -5.80 -3.60 4.64
C PHE A 97 -5.69 -5.13 4.50
N LEU A 98 -4.49 -5.69 4.65
CA LEU A 98 -4.23 -7.12 4.53
C LEU A 98 -4.88 -7.97 5.64
N ALA A 99 -5.35 -7.34 6.72
CA ALA A 99 -6.07 -8.02 7.79
C ALA A 99 -7.50 -8.46 7.40
N ASP A 100 -8.02 -8.00 6.25
CA ASP A 100 -9.33 -8.39 5.71
C ASP A 100 -10.48 -8.25 6.73
N GLN A 101 -10.57 -7.08 7.35
CA GLN A 101 -11.60 -6.66 8.30
C GLN A 101 -12.57 -5.67 7.64
N PRO A 102 -13.75 -5.39 8.23
CA PRO A 102 -14.77 -4.52 7.60
C PRO A 102 -14.23 -3.15 7.16
N GLU A 103 -13.31 -2.57 7.92
CA GLU A 103 -12.70 -1.26 7.66
C GLU A 103 -11.38 -1.33 6.86
N SER A 104 -10.99 -2.50 6.32
CA SER A 104 -9.73 -2.68 5.58
C SER A 104 -9.64 -1.84 4.30
N LEU A 105 -10.74 -1.66 3.57
CA LEU A 105 -10.77 -0.76 2.41
C LEU A 105 -10.60 0.71 2.80
N ALA A 106 -11.17 1.12 3.94
CA ALA A 106 -10.94 2.46 4.47
C ALA A 106 -9.46 2.65 4.83
N ALA A 107 -8.82 1.65 5.44
CA ALA A 107 -7.39 1.66 5.72
C ALA A 107 -6.55 1.80 4.44
N LEU A 108 -6.87 1.05 3.38
CA LEU A 108 -6.21 1.20 2.08
C LEU A 108 -6.32 2.63 1.55
N GLY A 109 -7.52 3.22 1.61
CA GLY A 109 -7.74 4.59 1.18
C GLY A 109 -6.93 5.63 1.99
N GLN A 110 -6.85 5.49 3.32
CA GLN A 110 -5.96 6.33 4.15
C GLN A 110 -4.51 6.21 3.70
N GLY A 111 -4.02 4.98 3.53
CA GLY A 111 -2.63 4.70 3.18
C GLY A 111 -2.25 5.19 1.79
N VAL A 112 -3.15 5.09 0.80
CA VAL A 112 -2.92 5.64 -0.54
C VAL A 112 -2.92 7.18 -0.52
N TRP A 113 -3.84 7.80 0.23
CA TRP A 113 -3.85 9.24 0.36
C TRP A 113 -2.53 9.75 0.96
N LEU A 114 -2.05 9.12 2.03
CA LEU A 114 -0.78 9.47 2.67
C LEU A 114 0.43 9.21 1.76
N SER A 115 0.49 8.06 1.08
CA SER A 115 1.63 7.68 0.25
C SER A 115 1.82 8.59 -0.98
N VAL A 116 0.72 9.09 -1.55
CA VAL A 116 0.76 10.06 -2.66
C VAL A 116 1.03 11.48 -2.17
N THR A 117 0.46 11.87 -1.03
CA THR A 117 0.58 13.24 -0.48
C THR A 117 1.99 13.54 0.04
N PHE A 118 2.62 12.59 0.72
CA PHE A 118 3.95 12.74 1.32
C PHE A 118 5.03 12.02 0.50
N PRO A 119 6.31 12.39 0.65
CA PRO A 119 7.43 11.72 -0.02
C PRO A 119 7.75 10.37 0.64
N ILE A 120 6.77 9.47 0.66
CA ILE A 120 6.89 8.10 1.14
C ILE A 120 7.75 7.30 0.16
N ASP A 121 8.44 6.28 0.67
CA ASP A 121 9.18 5.32 -0.13
C ASP A 121 8.37 4.93 -1.39
N PRO A 122 8.96 5.07 -2.59
CA PRO A 122 8.24 4.89 -3.84
C PRO A 122 7.81 3.45 -4.06
N GLU A 123 8.55 2.46 -3.53
CA GLU A 123 8.17 1.07 -3.62
C GLU A 123 6.95 0.75 -2.74
N LEU A 124 6.90 1.29 -1.52
CA LEU A 124 5.71 1.22 -0.66
C LEU A 124 4.51 1.93 -1.30
N THR A 125 4.73 3.08 -1.94
CA THR A 125 3.66 3.82 -2.62
C THR A 125 3.09 3.02 -3.80
N VAL A 126 3.96 2.39 -4.60
CA VAL A 126 3.55 1.50 -5.70
C VAL A 126 2.77 0.29 -5.17
N LEU A 127 3.21 -0.33 -4.06
CA LEU A 127 2.47 -1.43 -3.42
C LEU A 127 1.04 -1.00 -3.07
N MET A 128 0.87 0.14 -2.40
CA MET A 128 -0.46 0.64 -2.01
C MET A 128 -1.36 0.92 -3.23
N LEU A 129 -0.80 1.47 -4.32
CA LEU A 129 -1.55 1.69 -5.55
C LEU A 129 -1.88 0.38 -6.27
N ASN A 130 -1.00 -0.62 -6.19
CA ASN A 130 -1.27 -1.94 -6.73
C ASN A 130 -2.44 -2.63 -6.00
N HIS A 131 -2.58 -2.45 -4.69
CA HIS A 131 -3.76 -2.93 -3.96
C HIS A 131 -5.06 -2.33 -4.50
N ILE A 132 -5.09 -1.05 -4.90
CA ILE A 132 -6.27 -0.50 -5.60
C ILE A 132 -6.51 -1.23 -6.92
N VAL A 133 -5.45 -1.52 -7.68
CA VAL A 133 -5.58 -2.28 -8.94
C VAL A 133 -6.19 -3.66 -8.67
N ASP A 134 -5.76 -4.36 -7.63
CA ASP A 134 -6.23 -5.70 -7.30
C ASP A 134 -7.69 -5.70 -6.77
N GLU A 135 -8.07 -4.69 -5.99
CA GLU A 135 -9.42 -4.55 -5.42
C GLU A 135 -10.46 -3.96 -6.39
N THR A 136 -10.03 -3.48 -7.56
CA THR A 136 -10.91 -2.81 -8.53
C THR A 136 -11.34 -3.79 -9.63
N PRO A 137 -12.65 -3.86 -9.97
CA PRO A 137 -13.15 -4.66 -11.08
C PRO A 137 -12.43 -4.37 -12.40
N ASP A 138 -12.35 -5.39 -13.26
CA ASP A 138 -11.58 -5.32 -14.51
C ASP A 138 -12.01 -4.17 -15.44
N ASP A 139 -13.30 -3.84 -15.48
CA ASP A 139 -13.90 -2.81 -16.34
C ASP A 139 -13.95 -1.41 -15.72
N SER A 140 -13.34 -1.21 -14.55
CA SER A 140 -13.32 0.08 -13.86
C SER A 140 -12.06 0.88 -14.15
N ASP A 141 -12.26 2.15 -14.49
CA ASP A 141 -11.22 3.16 -14.66
C ASP A 141 -10.30 3.30 -13.43
N GLY A 142 -10.77 2.94 -12.23
CA GLY A 142 -10.02 3.10 -10.98
C GLY A 142 -8.67 2.39 -10.99
N ALA A 143 -8.62 1.19 -11.58
CA ALA A 143 -7.38 0.44 -11.75
C ALA A 143 -6.41 1.13 -12.70
N ALA A 144 -6.92 1.66 -13.81
CA ALA A 144 -6.12 2.38 -14.79
C ALA A 144 -5.49 3.63 -14.17
N VAL A 145 -6.28 4.39 -13.42
CA VAL A 145 -5.85 5.60 -12.71
C VAL A 145 -4.81 5.28 -11.63
N ALA A 146 -5.00 4.22 -10.84
CA ALA A 146 -4.04 3.80 -9.83
C ALA A 146 -2.70 3.37 -10.44
N ALA A 147 -2.72 2.57 -11.50
CA ALA A 147 -1.52 2.08 -12.17
C ALA A 147 -0.70 3.22 -12.79
N VAL A 148 -1.33 4.20 -13.44
CA VAL A 148 -0.60 5.35 -14.02
C VAL A 148 -0.13 6.32 -12.95
N THR A 149 -0.84 6.43 -11.83
CA THR A 149 -0.33 7.18 -10.68
C THR A 149 0.91 6.51 -10.08
N ALA A 150 0.97 5.18 -10.07
CA ALA A 150 2.17 4.46 -9.62
C ALA A 150 3.36 4.79 -10.52
N LYS A 151 3.17 4.81 -11.85
CA LYS A 151 4.20 5.26 -12.79
C LYS A 151 4.64 6.70 -12.55
N TYR A 152 3.69 7.61 -12.34
CA TYR A 152 3.98 9.01 -12.04
C TYR A 152 4.84 9.15 -10.78
N VAL A 153 4.50 8.42 -9.70
CA VAL A 153 5.29 8.43 -8.46
C VAL A 153 6.71 7.90 -8.70
N VAL A 154 6.86 6.79 -9.43
CA VAL A 154 8.17 6.23 -9.76
C VAL A 154 9.02 7.26 -10.51
N ASP A 155 8.46 7.91 -11.54
CA ASP A 155 9.18 8.91 -12.33
C ASP A 155 9.60 10.13 -11.51
N MET A 156 8.79 10.52 -10.53
CA MET A 156 9.05 11.70 -9.70
C MET A 156 10.01 11.44 -8.54
N ARG A 157 10.05 10.22 -7.99
CA ARG A 157 10.71 9.93 -6.71
C ARG A 157 11.89 8.98 -6.79
N THR A 158 12.21 8.46 -7.97
CA THR A 158 13.29 7.46 -8.13
C THR A 158 14.26 7.86 -9.23
N GLU A 159 15.51 7.38 -9.10
CA GLU A 159 16.55 7.53 -10.10
C GLU A 159 17.38 6.24 -10.21
N GLY A 160 18.15 6.11 -11.29
CA GLY A 160 19.09 5.01 -11.51
C GLY A 160 18.44 3.63 -11.44
N LYS A 161 19.11 2.68 -10.79
CA LYS A 161 18.65 1.28 -10.77
C LYS A 161 17.26 1.10 -10.14
N GLN A 162 16.93 1.86 -9.10
CA GLN A 162 15.60 1.77 -8.48
C GLN A 162 14.51 2.22 -9.45
N HIS A 163 14.77 3.30 -10.21
CA HIS A 163 13.86 3.77 -11.26
C HIS A 163 13.67 2.73 -12.35
N ASP A 164 14.75 2.12 -12.84
CA ASP A 164 14.69 1.09 -13.89
C ASP A 164 13.84 -0.11 -13.45
N ASP A 165 14.11 -0.62 -12.24
CA ASP A 165 13.44 -1.80 -11.69
C ASP A 165 11.94 -1.53 -11.46
N LEU A 166 11.60 -0.40 -10.82
CA LEU A 166 10.21 -0.03 -10.55
C LEU A 166 9.46 0.36 -11.82
N SER A 167 10.09 1.08 -12.75
CA SER A 167 9.50 1.44 -14.04
C SER A 167 9.13 0.20 -14.84
N PHE A 168 9.99 -0.81 -14.86
CA PHE A 168 9.68 -2.09 -15.48
C PHE A 168 8.45 -2.75 -14.84
N TYR A 169 8.39 -2.80 -13.51
CA TYR A 169 7.24 -3.37 -12.80
C TYR A 169 5.93 -2.62 -13.12
N VAL A 170 5.90 -1.29 -12.96
CA VAL A 170 4.68 -0.50 -13.19
C VAL A 170 4.26 -0.47 -14.66
N ASN A 171 5.20 -0.55 -15.62
CA ASN A 171 4.84 -0.67 -17.03
C ASN A 171 4.13 -2.00 -17.32
N ASN A 172 4.58 -3.09 -16.70
CA ASN A 172 3.89 -4.38 -16.80
C ASN A 172 2.50 -4.32 -16.14
N LEU A 173 2.40 -3.64 -14.99
CA LEU A 173 1.12 -3.41 -14.32
C LEU A 173 0.13 -2.65 -15.22
N ILE A 174 0.55 -1.52 -15.82
CA ILE A 174 -0.30 -0.74 -16.73
C ILE A 174 -0.70 -1.57 -17.95
N ALA A 175 0.22 -2.36 -18.53
CA ALA A 175 -0.11 -3.24 -19.65
C ALA A 175 -1.12 -4.33 -19.28
N ALA A 176 -1.01 -4.91 -18.07
CA ALA A 176 -1.99 -5.88 -17.57
C ALA A 176 -3.37 -5.23 -17.36
N VAL A 177 -3.41 -4.03 -16.80
CA VAL A 177 -4.65 -3.26 -16.62
C VAL A 177 -5.28 -2.89 -17.97
N ALA A 178 -4.49 -2.42 -18.95
CA ALA A 178 -5.01 -2.08 -20.27
C ALA A 178 -5.64 -3.30 -20.98
N ARG A 179 -5.01 -4.48 -20.85
CA ARG A 179 -5.55 -5.74 -21.38
C ARG A 179 -6.88 -6.11 -20.74
N ARG A 180 -6.95 -6.16 -19.41
CA ARG A 180 -8.18 -6.59 -18.72
C ARG A 180 -9.34 -5.58 -18.85
N HIS A 181 -9.01 -4.29 -18.92
CA HIS A 181 -10.00 -3.21 -18.98
C HIS A 181 -10.58 -2.96 -20.37
N SER A 182 -9.80 -3.19 -21.43
CA SER A 182 -10.21 -2.79 -22.79
C SER A 182 -9.65 -3.68 -23.90
N ASP A 183 -9.25 -4.92 -23.58
CA ASP A 183 -8.72 -5.90 -24.53
C ASP A 183 -7.58 -5.33 -25.41
N VAL A 184 -6.69 -4.54 -24.80
CA VAL A 184 -5.58 -3.89 -25.49
C VAL A 184 -4.49 -4.92 -25.83
N GLU A 185 -4.28 -5.19 -27.11
CA GLU A 185 -3.34 -6.19 -27.64
C GLU A 185 -2.19 -5.60 -28.46
N SER A 186 -2.24 -4.31 -28.80
CA SER A 186 -1.21 -3.64 -29.61
C SER A 186 -0.78 -2.29 -29.02
N GLN A 187 0.38 -1.79 -29.48
CA GLN A 187 0.87 -0.47 -29.07
C GLN A 187 -0.08 0.66 -29.50
N GLU A 188 -0.62 0.60 -30.72
CA GLU A 188 -1.58 1.61 -31.20
C GLU A 188 -2.86 1.65 -30.35
N GLN A 189 -3.36 0.47 -29.95
CA GLN A 189 -4.50 0.38 -29.03
C GLN A 189 -4.15 0.91 -27.64
N PHE A 190 -2.93 0.66 -27.16
CA PHE A 190 -2.46 1.15 -25.88
C PHE A 190 -2.37 2.68 -25.86
N ASP A 191 -1.77 3.27 -26.89
CA ASP A 191 -1.65 4.73 -27.01
C ASP A 191 -3.05 5.37 -27.05
N TYR A 192 -3.95 4.80 -27.86
CA TYR A 192 -5.35 5.24 -27.90
C TYR A 192 -6.07 5.08 -26.56
N TRP A 193 -5.86 3.98 -25.84
CA TRP A 193 -6.44 3.74 -24.52
C TRP A 193 -5.97 4.78 -23.50
N LEU A 194 -4.66 5.08 -23.49
CA LEU A 194 -4.06 6.08 -22.62
C LEU A 194 -4.61 7.49 -22.90
N GLU A 195 -4.71 7.87 -24.18
CA GLU A 195 -5.27 9.15 -24.60
C GLU A 195 -6.77 9.26 -24.30
N LYS A 196 -7.56 8.23 -24.64
CA LYS A 196 -9.00 8.19 -24.45
C LYS A 196 -9.38 8.31 -22.98
N LEU A 197 -8.62 7.66 -22.09
CA LEU A 197 -8.80 7.74 -20.66
C LEU A 197 -8.08 8.93 -20.02
N GLU A 198 -7.43 9.80 -20.81
CA GLU A 198 -6.72 10.99 -20.34
C GLU A 198 -5.66 10.70 -19.25
N LEU A 199 -4.99 9.56 -19.37
CA LEU A 199 -4.05 9.04 -18.37
C LEU A 199 -2.62 9.57 -18.54
N ASN A 200 -2.38 10.38 -19.57
CA ASN A 200 -1.10 11.02 -19.89
C ASN A 200 -0.89 12.39 -19.21
N ASP A 201 -1.91 12.91 -18.52
CA ASP A 201 -1.86 14.22 -17.85
C ASP A 201 -2.18 14.08 -16.35
N PRO A 202 -1.19 14.25 -15.45
CA PRO A 202 -1.41 14.19 -14.01
C PRO A 202 -2.50 15.12 -13.49
N ALA A 203 -2.70 16.28 -14.12
CA ALA A 203 -3.77 17.21 -13.74
C ALA A 203 -5.17 16.62 -13.97
N LYS A 204 -5.30 15.60 -14.84
CA LYS A 204 -6.56 14.93 -15.16
C LYS A 204 -6.75 13.65 -14.35
N PHE A 205 -5.71 12.84 -14.17
CA PHE A 205 -5.86 11.55 -13.47
C PHE A 205 -5.70 11.65 -11.94
N LEU A 206 -4.93 12.60 -11.40
CA LEU A 206 -4.79 12.72 -9.93
C LEU A 206 -6.10 13.09 -9.22
N PRO A 207 -6.95 14.01 -9.74
CA PRO A 207 -8.28 14.23 -9.16
C PRO A 207 -9.16 12.98 -9.22
N ARG A 208 -9.01 12.13 -10.26
CA ARG A 208 -9.74 10.86 -10.36
C ARG A 208 -9.24 9.85 -9.33
N LEU A 209 -7.94 9.80 -9.04
CA LEU A 209 -7.41 8.97 -7.96
C LEU A 209 -8.01 9.40 -6.62
N ARG A 210 -8.13 10.70 -6.38
CA ARG A 210 -8.80 11.21 -5.17
C ARG A 210 -10.23 10.68 -5.06
N ASN A 211 -10.99 10.65 -6.15
CA ASN A 211 -12.34 10.09 -6.15
C ASN A 211 -12.34 8.60 -5.82
N VAL A 212 -11.39 7.82 -6.35
CA VAL A 212 -11.22 6.40 -6.01
C VAL A 212 -10.97 6.23 -4.52
N VAL A 213 -10.06 7.03 -3.97
CA VAL A 213 -9.75 7.05 -2.53
C VAL A 213 -10.98 7.43 -1.70
N ASP A 214 -11.74 8.45 -2.10
CA ASP A 214 -12.96 8.85 -1.41
C ASP A 214 -14.02 7.74 -1.41
N VAL A 215 -14.09 6.90 -2.45
CA VAL A 215 -14.98 5.73 -2.50
C VAL A 215 -14.50 4.61 -1.57
N LEU A 216 -13.18 4.39 -1.46
CA LEU A 216 -12.62 3.38 -0.55
C LEU A 216 -12.84 3.75 0.93
N VAL A 217 -12.68 5.03 1.27
CA VAL A 217 -12.81 5.51 2.65
C VAL A 217 -14.25 5.83 3.04
N GLN A 218 -15.07 6.30 2.10
CA GLN A 218 -16.43 6.78 2.39
C GLN A 218 -16.42 7.82 3.51
N GLU A 219 -17.15 7.56 4.60
CA GLU A 219 -17.25 8.45 5.76
C GLU A 219 -16.16 8.18 6.81
N ASP A 220 -15.39 7.10 6.68
CA ASP A 220 -14.41 6.62 7.67
C ASP A 220 -13.05 7.31 7.54
N TRP A 221 -13.06 8.63 7.40
CA TRP A 221 -11.83 9.44 7.43
C TRP A 221 -11.27 9.52 8.85
N TRP A 222 -10.08 8.96 9.05
CA TRP A 222 -9.42 8.89 10.37
C TRP A 222 -8.40 10.00 10.62
N LEU A 223 -8.00 10.69 9.55
CA LEU A 223 -7.07 11.80 9.58
C LEU A 223 -7.77 13.09 9.16
N ASP A 224 -7.38 14.20 9.77
CA ASP A 224 -7.87 15.53 9.42
C ASP A 224 -7.11 16.04 8.18
N ARG A 225 -7.65 15.71 7.00
CA ARG A 225 -7.08 16.10 5.72
C ARG A 225 -6.93 17.61 5.60
N ASP A 226 -7.91 18.38 6.06
CA ASP A 226 -7.92 19.83 5.92
C ASP A 226 -6.84 20.47 6.81
N ALA A 227 -6.68 19.97 8.04
CA ALA A 227 -5.59 20.41 8.91
C ALA A 227 -4.21 20.05 8.35
N ILE A 228 -4.06 18.90 7.68
CA ILE A 228 -2.81 18.51 7.01
C ILE A 228 -2.55 19.42 5.81
N TRP A 229 -3.55 19.65 4.95
CA TRP A 229 -3.43 20.53 3.78
C TRP A 229 -3.00 21.95 4.17
N ALA A 230 -3.55 22.49 5.25
CA ALA A 230 -3.21 23.83 5.73
C ALA A 230 -1.74 23.98 6.19
N LYS A 231 -1.04 22.86 6.46
CA LYS A 231 0.38 22.85 6.88
C LYS A 231 1.35 22.64 5.72
N LEU A 232 0.88 22.13 4.58
CA LEU A 232 1.75 21.88 3.43
C LEU A 232 2.18 23.22 2.80
N PRO A 233 3.42 23.35 2.31
CA PRO A 233 3.84 24.54 1.57
C PRO A 233 2.90 24.81 0.40
N ASP A 234 2.69 26.08 0.05
CA ASP A 234 1.94 26.45 -1.16
C ASP A 234 2.47 25.63 -2.36
N GLN A 235 1.58 24.90 -3.01
CA GLN A 235 1.87 24.06 -4.18
C GLN A 235 2.16 24.89 -5.43
#